data_AF-A0A358QYG5-F1
#
_entry.id   AF-A0A358QYG5-F1
#
_cell.length_a   1.000
_cell.length_b   1.000
_cell.length_c   1.000
_cell.angle_alpha   90.00
_cell.angle_beta   90.00
_cell.angle_gamma   90.00
#
_symmetry.space_group_name_H-M   'P 1'
#
loop_
_entity.id
_entity.type
_entity.pdbx_description
1 polymer ?
#
loop_
_entity_poly.entity_id
_entity_poly.type
_entity_poly.pdbx_seq_one_letter_code
_entity_poly.pdbx_strand_id
1 'polypeptide(L)' 'MIGFRLVCGNCGSDSVLEKSGHKLLDCIEDRARYGEGIQRKCLDCRNEEFIIFRTWVDLYHST' A
#
# COMPACT_ATOMS: atom_id res chain seq x y z
N MET A 1 -4.07 28.65 -1.02
CA MET A 1 -4.53 27.26 -0.82
C MET A 1 -3.68 26.66 0.28
N ILE A 2 -4.26 26.33 1.44
CA ILE A 2 -3.56 25.59 2.49
C ILE A 2 -3.69 24.12 2.10
N GLY A 3 -2.71 23.59 1.38
CA GLY A 3 -2.61 22.17 1.06
C GLY A 3 -1.94 21.42 2.20
N PHE A 4 -2.31 20.15 2.40
CA PHE A 4 -1.58 19.26 3.30
C PHE A 4 -0.32 18.75 2.58
N ARG A 5 0.84 18.86 3.22
CA ARG A 5 2.10 18.30 2.71
C ARG A 5 2.24 16.87 3.21
N LEU A 6 2.38 15.92 2.28
CA LEU A 6 2.70 14.55 2.63
C LEU A 6 4.18 14.46 3.01
N VAL A 7 4.47 13.88 4.17
CA VAL A 7 5.85 13.66 4.65
C VAL A 7 6.01 12.21 5.06
N CYS A 8 7.22 11.69 4.90
CA CYS A 8 7.58 10.35 5.34
C CYS A 8 7.64 10.30 6.86
N GLY A 9 6.85 9.44 7.50
CA GLY A 9 6.86 9.27 8.96
C GLY A 9 8.18 8.74 9.52
N ASN A 10 9.04 8.12 8.68
CA ASN A 10 10.31 7.56 9.10
C ASN A 10 11.47 8.57 9.05
N CYS A 11 11.66 9.30 7.94
CA CYS A 11 12.80 10.21 7.77
C CYS A 11 12.43 11.70 7.68
N GLY A 12 11.14 12.05 7.69
CA GLY A 12 10.67 13.44 7.58
C GLY A 12 10.76 14.06 6.19
N SER A 13 11.26 13.32 5.19
CA SER A 13 11.32 13.78 3.79
C SER A 13 9.92 13.98 3.20
N ASP A 14 9.75 15.01 2.38
CA ASP A 14 8.55 15.25 1.59
C ASP A 14 8.60 14.61 0.19
N SER A 15 9.71 13.96 -0.16
CA SER A 15 9.86 13.18 -1.39
C SER A 15 9.13 11.84 -1.27
N VAL A 16 7.79 11.89 -1.24
CA VAL A 16 6.91 10.73 -1.10
C VAL A 16 6.03 10.58 -2.34
N LEU A 17 6.12 9.41 -2.98
CA LEU A 17 5.19 9.00 -4.03
C LEU A 17 3.98 8.32 -3.42
N GLU A 18 2.80 8.68 -3.91
CA GLU A 18 1.53 8.06 -3.53
C GLU A 18 0.84 7.48 -4.78
N LYS A 19 0.34 6.25 -4.67
CA LYS A 19 -0.51 5.64 -5.71
C LYS A 19 -1.57 4.74 -5.09
N SER A 20 -2.75 4.68 -5.69
CA SER A 20 -3.74 3.65 -5.39
C SER A 20 -3.33 2.31 -6.00
N GLY A 21 -3.67 1.21 -5.36
CA GLY A 21 -3.38 -0.12 -5.91
C GLY A 21 -4.03 -1.27 -5.15
N HIS A 22 -3.93 -2.45 -5.76
CA HIS A 22 -4.31 -3.72 -5.16
C HIS A 22 -3.05 -4.49 -4.76
N LYS A 23 -3.07 -5.12 -3.59
CA LYS A 23 -1.96 -5.92 -3.07
C LYS A 23 -2.47 -7.24 -2.51
N LEU A 24 -1.80 -8.33 -2.83
CA LEU A 24 -1.98 -9.60 -2.15
C LEU A 24 -1.46 -9.47 -0.71
N LEU A 25 -2.35 -9.68 0.26
CA LEU A 25 -2.04 -9.56 1.68
C LEU A 25 -1.63 -10.89 2.28
N ASP A 26 -2.31 -11.97 1.88
CA ASP A 26 -2.12 -13.29 2.46
C ASP A 26 -2.62 -14.38 1.50
N CYS A 27 -2.07 -15.59 1.64
CA CYS A 27 -2.52 -16.80 0.97
C CYS A 27 -2.72 -17.90 2.02
N ILE A 28 -3.96 -18.36 2.18
CA ILE A 28 -4.31 -19.45 3.07
C ILE A 28 -4.92 -20.56 2.21
N GLU A 29 -4.18 -21.65 2.04
CA GLU A 29 -4.58 -22.81 1.24
C GLU A 29 -5.01 -22.44 -0.19
N ASP A 30 -6.30 -22.58 -0.50
CA ASP A 30 -6.94 -22.30 -1.79
C ASP A 30 -7.51 -20.88 -1.88
N ARG A 31 -7.22 -20.00 -0.91
CA ARG A 31 -7.79 -18.65 -0.84
C ARG A 31 -6.69 -17.60 -0.75
N ALA A 32 -6.81 -16.58 -1.59
CA ALA A 32 -5.97 -15.39 -1.54
C ALA A 32 -6.75 -14.22 -0.98
N ARG A 33 -6.16 -13.52 -0.01
CA ARG A 33 -6.69 -12.29 0.56
C ARG A 33 -6.03 -11.11 -0.13
N TYR A 34 -6.83 -10.25 -0.73
CA TYR A 34 -6.37 -9.03 -1.39
C TYR A 34 -6.81 -7.80 -0.59
N GLY A 35 -6.03 -6.73 -0.73
CA GLY A 35 -6.32 -5.41 -0.19
C GLY A 35 -6.25 -4.35 -1.28
N GLU A 36 -7.24 -3.47 -1.30
CA GLU A 36 -7.23 -2.22 -2.05
C GLU A 36 -6.84 -1.09 -1.10
N GLY A 37 -5.94 -0.22 -1.56
CA GLY A 37 -5.37 0.80 -0.69
C GLY A 37 -4.49 1.79 -1.40
N ILE A 38 -3.86 2.64 -0.60
CA ILE A 38 -2.81 3.58 -1.02
C ILE A 38 -1.45 2.99 -0.68
N GLN A 39 -0.59 2.89 -1.70
CA GLN A 39 0.83 2.65 -1.53
C GLN A 39 1.58 3.98 -1.47
N ARG A 40 2.39 4.15 -0.44
CA ARG A 40 3.32 5.27 -0.28
C ARG A 40 4.75 4.77 -0.33
N LYS A 41 5.62 5.51 -1.00
CA LYS A 41 7.06 5.24 -1.06
C LYS A 41 7.84 6.52 -0.89
N CYS A 42 8.68 6.58 0.14
CA CYS A 42 9.67 7.64 0.27
C CYS A 42 10.85 7.37 -0.68
N LEU A 43 11.25 8.37 -1.46
CA LEU A 43 12.37 8.25 -2.39
C LEU A 43 13.74 8.35 -1.70
N ASP A 44 13.78 8.95 -0.51
CA ASP A 44 15.04 9.19 0.20
C ASP A 44 15.44 8.01 1.10
N CYS A 45 14.54 7.56 1.98
CA CYS A 45 14.83 6.44 2.89
C CYS A 45 14.27 5.09 2.41
N ARG A 46 13.57 5.07 1.26
CA ARG A 46 12.91 3.88 0.70
C ARG A 46 11.88 3.23 1.62
N ASN A 47 11.40 3.94 2.65
CA ASN A 47 10.29 3.47 3.47
C ASN A 47 9.05 3.31 2.59
N GLU A 48 8.41 2.16 2.70
CA GLU A 48 7.19 1.82 1.97
C GLU A 48 6.08 1.52 2.96
N GLU A 49 4.91 2.11 2.71
CA GLU A 49 3.70 1.92 3.52
C GLU A 49 2.54 1.56 2.59
N PHE A 50 1.65 0.69 3.06
CA PHE A 50 0.43 0.34 2.34
C PHE A 50 -0.77 0.48 3.28
N ILE A 51 -1.61 1.47 3.02
CA ILE A 51 -2.81 1.78 3.81
C ILE A 51 -4.00 1.11 3.13
N ILE A 52 -4.61 0.15 3.81
CA ILE A 52 -5.72 -0.65 3.27
C ILE A 52 -7.07 0.03 3.57
N PHE A 53 -7.93 0.15 2.55
CA PHE A 53 -9.29 0.65 2.69
C PHE A 53 -10.34 -0.47 2.62
N ARG A 54 -10.06 -1.48 1.80
CA ARG A 54 -10.96 -2.60 1.56
C ARG A 54 -10.15 -3.88 1.43
N THR A 55 -10.69 -4.98 1.94
CA THR A 55 -10.17 -6.33 1.69
C THR A 55 -11.23 -7.25 1.15
N TRP A 56 -10.83 -8.21 0.33
CA TRP A 56 -11.68 -9.33 -0.08
C TRP A 56 -10.85 -10.61 -0.15
N VAL A 57 -11.56 -11.74 -0.25
CA VAL A 57 -10.99 -13.06 -0.41
C VAL A 57 -11.46 -13.61 -1.74
N ASP A 58 -10.54 -14.16 -2.52
CA ASP A 58 -10.82 -14.84 -3.79
C ASP A 58 -10.22 -16.24 -3.79
N LEU A 59 -10.72 -17.13 -4.64
CA LEU A 59 -10.12 -18.45 -4.83
C LEU A 59 -8.77 -18.28 -5.53
N TYR A 60 -7.72 -18.84 -4.94
CA TYR A 60 -6.38 -18.82 -5.50
C TYR A 60 -6.29 -19.85 -6.63
N HIS A 61 -6.57 -19.39 -7.85
CA HIS A 61 -6.34 -20.19 -9.04
C HIS A 61 -4.84 -20.20 -9.35
N SER A 62 -4.11 -21.23 -8.90
CA SER A 62 -2.76 -21.50 -9.42
C SER A 62 -2.89 -22.02 -10.85
N THR A 63 -2.90 -21.12 -11.83
CA THR A 63 -2.61 -21.47 -13.23
C THR A 63 -1.13 -21.72 -13.43
#